data_AF-A0A2R6VWV2-F1
#
_entry.id   AF-A0A2R6VWV2-F1
#
_cell.length_a   1.000
_cell.length_b   1.000
_cell.length_c   1.000
_cell.angle_alpha   90.00
_cell.angle_beta   90.00
_cell.angle_gamma   90.00
#
_symmetry.space_group_name_H-M   'P 1'
#
loop_
_entity.id
_entity.type
_entity.pdbx_description
1 polymer ?
#
loop_
_entity_poly.entity_id
_entity_poly.type
_entity_poly.pdbx_seq_one_letter_code
_entity_poly.pdbx_strand_id
1 'polypeptide(L)'
;MLKAHFCAHKPRSMKRHGPINNTFLYEGKHRNPNHRSPKVLPLNFDVKLEQERANWTHVQIRHANLGQVFEMVYDKVSAREYMRDPHNTNSNFTDDKNARVTVGEFGGAESLHNIAHEWVGMLHNDGYSDNEYMSVFTYAEHYPIFYSHHANVDSLWHVWKALPDNITLDGHRVRKDYDDYDFLETEFTFYDENQDMVGV
;
A
#
# COMPACT_ATOMS: atom_id res chain seq x y z
N MET A 1 -26.11 22.99 -28.57
CA MET A 1 -24.78 23.62 -28.33
C MET A 1 -24.82 24.33 -26.99
N LEU A 2 -24.32 23.70 -25.92
CA LEU A 2 -24.20 24.32 -24.60
C LEU A 2 -22.73 24.76 -24.44
N LYS A 3 -22.47 26.07 -24.37
CA LYS A 3 -21.14 26.62 -24.06
C LYS A 3 -20.98 26.64 -22.54
N ALA A 4 -20.09 25.82 -22.00
CA ALA A 4 -19.65 25.92 -20.62
C ALA A 4 -18.64 27.08 -20.51
N HIS A 5 -18.97 28.09 -19.71
CA HIS A 5 -18.04 29.14 -19.31
C HIS A 5 -17.10 28.59 -18.24
N PHE A 6 -15.84 28.34 -18.62
CA PHE A 6 -14.77 28.10 -17.64
C PHE A 6 -14.33 29.44 -17.03
N CYS A 7 -14.59 29.63 -15.74
CA CYS A 7 -14.03 30.71 -14.96
C CYS A 7 -12.58 30.36 -14.61
N ALA A 8 -11.61 30.99 -15.27
CA ALA A 8 -10.19 30.82 -15.01
C ALA A 8 -9.84 31.29 -13.59
N HIS A 9 -9.68 30.34 -12.66
CA HIS A 9 -9.11 30.62 -11.35
C HIS A 9 -7.61 30.89 -11.50
N LYS A 10 -7.14 32.05 -11.01
CA LYS A 10 -5.70 32.34 -10.90
C LYS A 10 -5.02 31.26 -10.05
N PRO A 11 -3.81 30.80 -10.42
CA PRO A 11 -3.07 29.86 -9.59
C PRO A 11 -2.80 30.50 -8.21
N ARG A 12 -3.34 29.87 -7.16
CA ARG A 12 -3.05 30.25 -5.79
C ARG A 12 -1.56 29.99 -5.58
N SER A 13 -0.81 31.04 -5.23
CA SER A 13 0.58 30.91 -4.79
C SER A 13 0.60 29.95 -3.61
N MET A 14 0.99 28.70 -3.85
CA MET A 14 1.34 27.78 -2.77
C MET A 14 2.60 28.35 -2.13
N LYS A 15 2.43 29.06 -1.02
CA LYS A 15 3.53 29.27 -0.08
C LYS A 15 4.05 27.88 0.24
N ARG A 16 5.26 27.54 -0.25
CA ARG A 16 5.95 26.33 0.19
C ARG A 16 5.97 26.42 1.71
N HIS A 17 5.28 25.50 2.38
CA HIS A 17 5.42 25.37 3.83
C HIS A 17 6.92 25.23 4.10
N GLY A 18 7.43 26.02 5.06
CA GLY A 18 8.84 25.94 5.46
C GLY A 18 9.20 24.49 5.83
N PRO A 19 10.48 24.12 5.79
CA PRO A 19 10.89 22.76 6.13
C PRO A 19 10.34 22.40 7.52
N ILE A 20 9.52 21.35 7.58
CA ILE A 20 9.09 20.77 8.86
C ILE A 20 10.34 20.14 9.45
N ASN A 21 10.95 20.84 10.42
CA ASN A 21 12.16 20.36 11.09
C ASN A 21 11.74 19.51 12.30
N ASN A 22 11.21 18.32 12.02
CA ASN A 22 10.87 17.33 13.04
C ASN A 22 11.91 16.21 13.01
N THR A 23 12.85 16.24 13.95
CA THR A 23 13.92 15.23 14.05
C THR A 23 13.40 13.84 14.41
N PHE A 24 12.22 13.72 15.02
CA PHE A 24 11.62 12.43 15.38
C PHE A 24 10.98 11.71 14.20
N LEU A 25 10.53 12.45 13.18
CA LEU A 25 9.97 11.88 11.94
C LEU A 25 10.98 11.86 10.78
N TYR A 26 12.16 12.46 10.99
CA TYR A 26 13.18 12.56 9.96
C TYR A 26 14.04 11.30 9.93
N GLU A 27 13.93 10.55 8.84
CA GLU A 27 14.66 9.29 8.67
C GLU A 27 15.94 9.47 7.85
N GLY A 28 16.26 10.69 7.39
CA GLY A 28 17.54 11.06 6.79
C GLY A 28 18.19 10.02 5.86
N LYS A 29 19.32 9.46 6.29
CA LYS A 29 20.11 8.48 5.53
C LYS A 29 19.43 7.10 5.41
N HIS A 30 18.35 6.87 6.14
CA HIS A 30 17.64 5.60 6.23
C HIS A 30 16.46 5.47 5.25
N ARG A 31 16.52 6.20 4.13
CA ARG A 31 15.63 6.06 2.97
C ARG A 31 16.44 6.05 1.70
N ASN A 32 15.93 5.39 0.66
CA ASN A 32 16.53 5.41 -0.66
C ASN A 32 16.82 6.86 -1.11
N PRO A 33 18.11 7.22 -1.33
CA PRO A 33 18.49 8.60 -1.66
C PRO A 33 17.94 9.05 -3.02
N ASN A 34 17.67 8.12 -3.94
CA ASN A 34 17.14 8.43 -5.28
C ASN A 34 15.65 8.82 -5.24
N HIS A 35 14.96 8.51 -4.15
CA HIS A 35 13.51 8.63 -4.00
C HIS A 35 13.10 9.75 -3.03
N ARG A 36 14.06 10.57 -2.59
CA ARG A 36 13.77 11.70 -1.72
C ARG A 36 13.00 12.80 -2.45
N SER A 37 12.37 13.68 -1.66
CA SER A 37 11.72 14.89 -2.18
C SER A 37 12.64 15.62 -3.17
N PRO A 38 12.12 16.08 -4.34
CA PRO A 38 10.70 16.19 -4.70
C PRO A 38 10.13 15.00 -5.49
N LYS A 39 10.77 13.82 -5.49
CA LYS A 39 10.27 12.65 -6.22
C LYS A 39 8.93 12.17 -5.65
N VAL A 40 8.08 11.67 -6.54
CA VAL A 40 6.76 11.12 -6.22
C VAL A 40 6.81 9.62 -6.51
N LEU A 41 6.33 8.80 -5.58
CA LEU A 41 6.21 7.35 -5.73
C LEU A 41 5.34 7.01 -6.95
N PRO A 42 5.87 6.31 -7.97
CA PRO A 42 5.05 5.61 -8.94
C PRO A 42 4.57 4.28 -8.31
N LEU A 43 3.26 4.08 -8.20
CA LEU A 43 2.66 2.86 -7.61
C LEU A 43 2.78 1.64 -8.51
N ASN A 44 3.46 1.73 -9.65
CA ASN A 44 3.89 0.59 -10.46
C ASN A 44 5.42 0.45 -10.45
N PHE A 45 6.08 0.96 -9.40
CA PHE A 45 7.52 0.90 -9.26
C PHE A 45 8.02 -0.53 -9.45
N ASP A 46 9.08 -0.65 -10.24
CA ASP A 46 9.85 -1.85 -10.45
C ASP A 46 11.29 -1.37 -10.53
N VAL A 47 12.14 -1.87 -9.63
CA VAL A 47 13.56 -1.50 -9.55
C VAL A 47 14.27 -1.70 -10.89
N LYS A 48 13.87 -2.69 -11.69
CA LYS A 48 14.46 -2.99 -12.99
C LYS A 48 14.20 -1.90 -14.02
N LEU A 49 13.14 -1.11 -13.82
CA LEU A 49 12.70 -0.05 -14.73
C LEU A 49 12.99 1.35 -14.19
N GLU A 50 13.63 1.48 -13.02
CA GLU A 50 13.87 2.77 -12.36
C GLU A 50 14.64 3.74 -13.29
N GLN A 51 15.68 3.25 -13.97
CA GLN A 51 16.49 4.06 -14.90
C GLN A 51 15.67 4.55 -16.09
N GLU A 52 14.88 3.67 -16.71
CA GLU A 52 14.02 4.00 -17.85
C GLU A 52 12.93 5.02 -17.46
N ARG A 53 12.47 4.98 -16.21
CA ARG A 53 11.40 5.81 -15.67
C ARG A 53 11.90 7.04 -14.91
N ALA A 54 13.22 7.24 -14.82
CA ALA A 54 13.84 8.29 -14.01
C ALA A 54 13.35 9.72 -14.34
N ASN A 55 12.96 9.92 -15.61
CA ASN A 55 12.51 11.19 -16.17
C ASN A 55 10.99 11.26 -16.43
N TRP A 56 10.21 10.35 -15.84
CA TRP A 56 8.75 10.43 -15.96
C TRP A 56 8.20 11.77 -15.48
N THR A 57 7.29 12.31 -16.28
CA THR A 57 6.53 13.52 -15.94
C THR A 57 5.52 13.24 -14.84
N HIS A 58 5.06 14.27 -14.14
CA HIS A 58 3.97 14.14 -13.17
C HIS A 58 2.69 13.55 -13.77
N VAL A 59 2.44 13.74 -15.08
CA VAL A 59 1.28 13.16 -15.78
C VAL A 59 1.44 11.65 -15.92
N GLN A 60 2.63 11.17 -16.27
CA GLN A 60 2.92 9.73 -16.38
C GLN A 60 2.81 9.05 -15.01
N ILE A 61 3.41 9.64 -13.98
CA ILE A 61 3.33 9.11 -12.59
C ILE A 61 1.87 9.10 -12.12
N ARG A 62 1.11 10.19 -12.35
CA ARG A 62 -0.32 10.23 -12.00
C ARG A 62 -1.10 9.13 -12.71
N HIS A 63 -0.86 8.91 -13.99
CA HIS A 63 -1.55 7.87 -14.75
C HIS A 63 -1.22 6.47 -14.22
N ALA A 64 0.07 6.21 -13.95
CA ALA A 64 0.51 4.95 -13.34
C ALA A 64 -0.14 4.72 -11.97
N ASN A 65 -0.18 5.75 -11.12
CA ASN A 65 -0.75 5.65 -9.78
C ASN A 65 -2.26 5.40 -9.79
N LEU A 66 -2.99 6.12 -10.64
CA LEU A 66 -4.43 5.91 -10.78
C LEU A 66 -4.75 4.53 -11.36
N GLY A 67 -3.97 4.06 -12.34
CA GLY A 67 -4.11 2.72 -12.90
C GLY A 67 -3.89 1.63 -11.85
N GLN A 68 -2.84 1.75 -11.03
CA GLN A 68 -2.55 0.76 -9.99
C GLN A 68 -3.58 0.74 -8.86
N VAL A 69 -4.06 1.90 -8.41
CA VAL A 69 -5.18 1.94 -7.44
C VAL A 69 -6.45 1.33 -8.06
N PHE A 70 -6.69 1.55 -9.35
CA PHE A 70 -7.82 0.92 -10.04
C PHE A 70 -7.67 -0.61 -10.04
N GLU A 71 -6.54 -1.14 -10.50
CA GLU A 71 -6.29 -2.59 -10.60
C GLU A 71 -6.27 -3.30 -9.23
N MET A 72 -5.69 -2.66 -8.22
CA MET A 72 -5.41 -3.28 -6.92
C MET A 72 -6.48 -3.02 -5.86
N VAL A 73 -7.31 -1.99 -6.03
CA VAL A 73 -8.37 -1.64 -5.07
C VAL A 73 -9.73 -1.66 -5.75
N TYR A 74 -9.90 -0.90 -6.84
CA TYR A 74 -11.21 -0.76 -7.46
C TYR A 74 -11.72 -2.06 -8.10
N ASP A 75 -10.88 -2.75 -8.87
CA ASP A 75 -11.26 -3.97 -9.59
C ASP A 75 -11.36 -5.21 -8.71
N LYS A 76 -10.89 -5.15 -7.47
CA LYS A 76 -11.05 -6.26 -6.52
C LYS A 76 -12.48 -6.22 -5.98
N VAL A 77 -13.29 -7.22 -6.32
CA VAL A 77 -14.74 -7.24 -6.00
C VAL A 77 -15.10 -8.27 -4.93
N SER A 78 -14.11 -8.97 -4.38
CA SER A 78 -14.28 -9.94 -3.30
C SER A 78 -13.17 -9.83 -2.26
N ALA A 79 -13.44 -10.26 -1.02
CA ALA A 79 -12.43 -10.37 0.03
C ALA A 79 -11.21 -11.17 -0.44
N ARG A 80 -11.43 -12.27 -1.17
CA ARG A 80 -10.34 -13.10 -1.71
C ARG A 80 -9.39 -12.34 -2.63
N GLU A 81 -9.93 -11.50 -3.50
CA GLU A 81 -9.14 -10.70 -4.43
C GLU A 81 -8.42 -9.53 -3.74
N TYR A 82 -9.04 -8.95 -2.70
CA TYR A 82 -8.52 -7.77 -2.00
C TYR A 82 -7.59 -8.12 -0.83
N MET A 83 -8.00 -9.03 0.04
CA MET A 83 -7.36 -9.45 1.29
C MET A 83 -6.50 -10.70 1.17
N ARG A 84 -6.65 -11.49 0.09
CA ARG A 84 -6.09 -12.84 -0.13
C ARG A 84 -6.94 -13.98 0.44
N ASP A 85 -6.57 -15.21 0.09
CA ASP A 85 -7.20 -16.47 0.53
C ASP A 85 -7.17 -16.63 2.05
N PRO A 86 -8.21 -17.22 2.66
CA PRO A 86 -8.23 -17.47 4.10
C PRO A 86 -7.07 -18.38 4.55
N HIS A 87 -6.53 -18.09 5.73
CA HIS A 87 -5.57 -18.93 6.43
C HIS A 87 -6.13 -19.35 7.79
N ASN A 88 -5.83 -20.57 8.20
CA ASN A 88 -6.23 -21.13 9.49
C ASN A 88 -5.16 -22.08 10.02
N THR A 89 -5.40 -22.69 11.18
CA THR A 89 -4.43 -23.58 11.86
C THR A 89 -4.07 -24.84 11.07
N ASN A 90 -4.82 -25.19 10.02
CA ASN A 90 -4.53 -26.31 9.13
C ASN A 90 -3.80 -25.88 7.84
N SER A 91 -3.55 -24.58 7.67
CA SER A 91 -2.85 -24.06 6.49
C SER A 91 -1.40 -24.50 6.52
N ASN A 92 -0.95 -25.15 5.44
CA ASN A 92 0.43 -25.60 5.30
C ASN A 92 1.24 -24.60 4.48
N PHE A 93 1.97 -23.71 5.16
CA PHE A 93 2.84 -22.71 4.53
C PHE A 93 4.16 -23.28 3.99
N THR A 94 4.37 -24.60 4.06
CA THR A 94 5.60 -25.26 3.59
C THR A 94 5.38 -26.15 2.36
N ASP A 95 4.13 -26.31 1.91
CA ASP A 95 3.77 -27.16 0.78
C ASP A 95 3.53 -26.31 -0.47
N ASP A 96 4.55 -26.25 -1.31
CA ASP A 96 4.55 -25.60 -2.62
C ASP A 96 3.63 -26.29 -3.66
N LYS A 97 3.08 -27.47 -3.35
CA LYS A 97 2.28 -28.30 -4.27
C LYS A 97 0.80 -28.37 -3.94
N ASN A 98 0.37 -27.91 -2.76
CA ASN A 98 -1.04 -27.75 -2.39
C ASN A 98 -1.47 -26.27 -2.40
N ALA A 99 -1.20 -25.58 -3.51
CA ALA A 99 -1.53 -24.19 -3.76
C ALA A 99 -3.05 -23.94 -3.87
N ARG A 100 -3.79 -24.10 -2.77
CA ARG A 100 -4.85 -23.13 -2.42
C ARG A 100 -4.26 -21.90 -1.72
N VAL A 101 -2.98 -21.96 -1.37
CA VAL A 101 -2.19 -20.89 -0.77
C VAL A 101 -0.75 -21.09 -1.28
N THR A 102 -0.35 -20.36 -2.31
CA THR A 102 1.07 -20.23 -2.65
C THR A 102 1.68 -19.19 -1.70
N VAL A 103 2.79 -19.52 -1.03
CA VAL A 103 3.57 -18.53 -0.28
C VAL A 103 4.04 -17.45 -1.26
N GLY A 104 3.63 -16.21 -1.06
CA GLY A 104 3.95 -15.07 -1.94
C GLY A 104 2.85 -14.65 -2.92
N GLU A 105 1.66 -15.24 -2.87
CA GLU A 105 0.48 -14.66 -3.53
C GLU A 105 -0.22 -13.67 -2.58
N PHE A 106 -0.28 -12.41 -3.01
CA PHE A 106 -0.75 -11.28 -2.21
C PHE A 106 -2.15 -10.84 -2.64
N GLY A 107 -2.94 -10.33 -1.70
CA GLY A 107 -4.17 -9.61 -2.03
C GLY A 107 -3.89 -8.29 -2.75
N GLY A 108 -4.90 -7.67 -3.35
CA GLY A 108 -4.75 -6.34 -3.96
C GLY A 108 -4.24 -5.28 -2.98
N ALA A 109 -4.69 -5.32 -1.71
CA ALA A 109 -4.23 -4.42 -0.67
C ALA A 109 -2.71 -4.55 -0.41
N GLU A 110 -2.26 -5.79 -0.19
CA GLU A 110 -0.86 -6.11 0.10
C GLU A 110 0.05 -5.86 -1.13
N SER A 111 -0.45 -6.13 -2.34
CA SER A 111 0.28 -5.85 -3.58
C SER A 111 0.62 -4.36 -3.73
N LEU A 112 -0.36 -3.48 -3.45
CA LEU A 112 -0.14 -2.02 -3.51
C LEU A 112 0.75 -1.53 -2.36
N HIS A 113 0.64 -2.15 -1.18
CA HIS A 113 1.46 -1.90 0.00
C HIS A 113 2.95 -2.19 -0.27
N ASN A 114 3.27 -3.35 -0.84
CA ASN A 114 4.65 -3.79 -1.07
C ASN A 114 5.44 -2.77 -1.90
N ILE A 115 4.80 -2.18 -2.90
CA ILE A 115 5.42 -1.20 -3.81
C ILE A 115 5.99 0.01 -3.04
N ALA A 116 5.31 0.47 -2.00
CA ALA A 116 5.81 1.58 -1.17
C ALA A 116 6.97 1.15 -0.27
N HIS A 117 6.91 -0.06 0.29
CA HIS A 117 8.01 -0.66 1.06
C HIS A 117 9.29 -0.78 0.21
N GLU A 118 9.17 -1.28 -1.00
CA GLU A 118 10.28 -1.40 -1.96
C GLU A 118 10.84 -0.04 -2.38
N TRP A 119 9.96 0.93 -2.69
CA TRP A 119 10.39 2.25 -3.12
C TRP A 119 11.07 3.04 -2.00
N VAL A 120 10.62 2.94 -0.75
CA VAL A 120 11.20 3.73 0.34
C VAL A 120 12.51 3.11 0.86
N GLY A 121 12.59 1.78 0.94
CA GLY A 121 13.77 1.08 1.45
C GLY A 121 14.87 0.85 0.41
N MET A 122 15.88 0.06 0.77
CA MET A 122 17.06 -0.22 -0.05
C MET A 122 17.02 -1.63 -0.65
N LEU A 123 15.84 -2.05 -1.11
CA LEU A 123 15.70 -3.33 -1.80
C LEU A 123 16.70 -3.43 -2.95
N HIS A 124 17.46 -4.52 -3.00
CA HIS A 124 18.47 -4.79 -4.04
C HIS A 124 19.58 -3.73 -4.16
N ASN A 125 19.91 -3.05 -3.06
CA ASN A 125 21.05 -2.15 -3.00
C ASN A 125 22.28 -2.87 -2.44
N ASP A 126 23.36 -2.95 -3.23
CA ASP A 126 24.62 -3.64 -2.83
C ASP A 126 25.24 -3.13 -1.52
N GLY A 127 24.90 -1.91 -1.08
CA GLY A 127 25.35 -1.34 0.20
C GLY A 127 24.51 -1.75 1.41
N TYR A 128 23.41 -2.48 1.22
CA TYR A 128 22.42 -2.85 2.23
C TYR A 128 21.99 -4.31 2.02
N SER A 129 22.83 -5.24 2.50
CA SER A 129 22.69 -6.69 2.21
C SER A 129 21.40 -7.31 2.74
N ASP A 130 20.77 -6.69 3.73
CA ASP A 130 19.57 -7.21 4.37
C ASP A 130 18.31 -6.52 3.82
N ASN A 131 18.44 -5.70 2.78
CA ASN A 131 17.37 -4.88 2.20
C ASN A 131 16.71 -3.95 3.23
N GLU A 132 17.50 -3.42 4.16
CA GLU A 132 17.05 -2.38 5.08
C GLU A 132 16.58 -1.17 4.25
N TYR A 133 15.62 -0.35 4.62
CA TYR A 133 14.96 -0.21 5.90
C TYR A 133 13.50 -0.61 5.73
N MET A 134 12.70 0.22 5.07
CA MET A 134 11.32 -0.08 4.75
C MET A 134 11.12 -1.30 3.85
N SER A 135 12.14 -1.91 3.22
CA SER A 135 11.90 -2.99 2.25
C SER A 135 11.78 -4.40 2.86
N VAL A 136 12.05 -4.56 4.15
CA VAL A 136 11.92 -5.85 4.84
C VAL A 136 11.21 -5.69 6.18
N PHE A 137 10.37 -6.67 6.51
CA PHE A 137 9.48 -6.62 7.67
C PHE A 137 10.20 -6.49 9.00
N THR A 138 11.41 -7.03 9.13
CA THR A 138 12.21 -7.03 10.37
C THR A 138 12.78 -5.66 10.75
N TYR A 139 12.75 -4.69 9.83
CA TYR A 139 13.31 -3.36 10.07
C TYR A 139 12.31 -2.23 9.81
N ALA A 140 11.25 -2.47 9.03
CA ALA A 140 10.37 -1.41 8.56
C ALA A 140 9.71 -0.63 9.69
N GLU A 141 9.32 -1.30 10.77
CA GLU A 141 8.64 -0.71 11.94
C GLU A 141 9.51 0.30 12.70
N HIS A 142 10.83 0.23 12.59
CA HIS A 142 11.73 1.19 13.22
C HIS A 142 11.67 2.60 12.59
N TYR A 143 10.99 2.75 11.45
CA TYR A 143 10.93 3.97 10.66
C TYR A 143 9.52 4.58 10.75
N PRO A 144 9.34 5.78 11.36
CA PRO A 144 8.03 6.42 11.51
C PRO A 144 7.12 6.47 10.27
N ILE A 145 7.67 6.52 9.05
CA ILE A 145 6.90 6.48 7.81
C ILE A 145 6.08 5.19 7.66
N PHE A 146 6.53 4.08 8.24
CA PHE A 146 5.83 2.80 8.31
C PHE A 146 4.39 2.97 8.80
N TYR A 147 4.21 3.63 9.94
CA TYR A 147 2.88 3.83 10.52
C TYR A 147 1.98 4.70 9.65
N SER A 148 2.53 5.74 9.01
CA SER A 148 1.75 6.58 8.09
C SER A 148 1.38 5.86 6.80
N HIS A 149 2.25 4.97 6.31
CA HIS A 149 1.99 4.12 5.16
C HIS A 149 0.87 3.13 5.49
N HIS A 150 0.98 2.42 6.61
CA HIS A 150 -0.02 1.45 7.07
C HIS A 150 -1.36 2.08 7.43
N ALA A 151 -1.38 3.30 7.97
CA ALA A 151 -2.63 4.06 8.16
C ALA A 151 -3.35 4.35 6.83
N ASN A 152 -2.61 4.59 5.74
CA ASN A 152 -3.20 4.74 4.42
C ASN A 152 -3.65 3.39 3.83
N VAL A 153 -2.93 2.30 4.10
CA VAL A 153 -3.36 0.93 3.72
C VAL A 153 -4.68 0.56 4.41
N ASP A 154 -4.79 0.81 5.72
CA ASP A 154 -6.04 0.66 6.47
C ASP A 154 -7.17 1.52 5.89
N SER A 155 -6.87 2.78 5.55
CA SER A 155 -7.85 3.66 4.90
C SER A 155 -8.33 3.11 3.55
N LEU A 156 -7.48 2.41 2.80
CA LEU A 156 -7.89 1.78 1.54
C LEU A 156 -8.89 0.65 1.76
N TRP A 157 -8.83 -0.07 2.89
CA TRP A 157 -9.83 -1.08 3.23
C TRP A 157 -11.21 -0.45 3.43
N HIS A 158 -11.27 0.68 4.13
CA HIS A 158 -12.50 1.46 4.26
C HIS A 158 -13.03 1.96 2.90
N VAL A 159 -12.13 2.50 2.06
CA VAL A 159 -12.49 2.95 0.71
C VAL A 159 -13.03 1.80 -0.12
N TRP A 160 -12.36 0.64 -0.14
CA TRP A 160 -12.76 -0.55 -0.88
C TRP A 160 -14.19 -0.98 -0.56
N LYS A 161 -14.56 -1.04 0.73
CA LYS A 161 -15.92 -1.36 1.17
C LYS A 161 -16.97 -0.31 0.77
N ALA A 162 -16.55 0.95 0.63
CA ALA A 162 -17.43 2.06 0.28
C ALA A 162 -17.55 2.30 -1.23
N LEU A 163 -16.72 1.64 -2.06
CA LEU A 163 -16.80 1.77 -3.51
C LEU A 163 -18.16 1.26 -4.00
N PRO A 164 -18.79 1.96 -4.95
CA PRO A 164 -20.03 1.47 -5.53
C PRO A 164 -19.77 0.11 -6.16
N ASP A 165 -20.66 -0.83 -5.87
CA ASP A 165 -20.62 -2.13 -6.52
C ASP A 165 -20.99 -1.94 -7.99
N ASN A 166 -20.10 -2.37 -8.88
CA ASN A 166 -20.50 -2.60 -10.25
C ASN A 166 -21.37 -3.86 -10.21
N ILE A 167 -22.62 -3.73 -10.64
CA ILE A 167 -23.48 -4.85 -11.06
C ILE A 167 -22.63 -5.72 -11.98
N THR A 168 -22.14 -6.84 -11.48
CA THR A 168 -21.55 -7.89 -12.30
C THR A 168 -22.61 -8.38 -13.29
N LEU A 169 -22.24 -9.05 -14.38
CA LEU A 169 -23.21 -9.60 -15.35
C LEU A 169 -24.28 -10.52 -14.70
N ASP A 170 -24.06 -10.99 -13.47
CA ASP A 170 -24.97 -11.80 -12.64
C ASP A 170 -25.65 -11.03 -11.47
N GLY A 171 -25.38 -9.72 -11.30
CA GLY A 171 -26.25 -8.79 -10.58
C GLY A 171 -26.10 -8.66 -9.06
N HIS A 172 -25.22 -9.42 -8.39
CA HIS A 172 -25.28 -9.53 -6.92
C HIS A 172 -23.93 -9.71 -6.21
N ARG A 173 -22.96 -8.82 -6.41
CA ARG A 173 -21.76 -8.79 -5.55
C ARG A 173 -21.60 -7.45 -4.87
N VAL A 174 -21.69 -7.49 -3.54
CA VAL A 174 -21.28 -6.42 -2.63
C VAL A 174 -19.89 -6.76 -2.12
N ARG A 175 -18.96 -5.80 -2.16
CA ARG A 175 -17.65 -5.94 -1.51
C ARG A 175 -17.87 -6.12 -0.01
N LYS A 176 -17.51 -7.31 0.49
CA LYS A 176 -17.73 -7.71 1.87
C LYS A 176 -16.48 -8.39 2.40
N ASP A 177 -16.17 -8.12 3.66
CA ASP A 177 -15.15 -8.83 4.44
C ASP A 177 -15.49 -10.32 4.58
N TYR A 178 -14.51 -11.12 4.98
CA TYR A 178 -14.74 -12.49 5.40
C TYR A 178 -15.68 -12.52 6.63
N ASP A 179 -16.59 -13.48 6.65
CA ASP A 179 -17.55 -13.71 7.74
C ASP A 179 -17.56 -15.16 8.23
N ASP A 180 -16.54 -15.93 7.85
CA ASP A 180 -16.33 -17.28 8.38
C ASP A 180 -15.69 -17.25 9.77
N TYR A 181 -15.91 -18.34 10.51
CA TYR A 181 -15.48 -18.47 11.90
C TYR A 181 -13.95 -18.35 12.05
N ASP A 182 -13.18 -18.95 11.14
CA ASP A 182 -11.71 -18.93 11.25
C ASP A 182 -11.19 -17.49 11.15
N PHE A 183 -11.77 -16.67 10.28
CA PHE A 183 -11.44 -15.25 10.17
C PHE A 183 -11.89 -14.43 11.39
N LEU A 184 -13.15 -14.57 11.81
CA LEU A 184 -13.73 -13.74 12.88
C LEU A 184 -13.18 -14.03 14.28
N GLU A 185 -12.72 -15.26 14.51
CA GLU A 185 -12.18 -15.71 15.80
C GLU A 185 -10.65 -15.81 15.77
N THR A 186 -10.00 -15.21 14.77
CA THR A 186 -8.55 -15.01 14.79
C THR A 186 -8.21 -13.94 15.83
N GLU A 187 -7.36 -14.30 16.79
CA GLU A 187 -6.94 -13.40 17.86
C GLU A 187 -5.49 -12.94 17.68
N PHE A 188 -5.25 -11.67 18.02
CA PHE A 188 -3.90 -11.10 18.17
C PHE A 188 -3.71 -10.58 19.59
N THR A 189 -2.47 -10.44 20.02
CA THR A 189 -2.15 -9.91 21.36
C THR A 189 -1.22 -8.71 21.25
N PHE A 190 -1.60 -7.60 21.88
CA PHE A 190 -0.87 -6.34 21.88
C PHE A 190 -0.68 -5.80 23.29
N TYR A 191 0.26 -4.87 23.45
CA TYR A 191 0.34 -4.02 24.64
C TYR A 191 -0.42 -2.71 24.40
N ASP A 192 -1.26 -2.32 25.34
CA ASP A 192 -1.97 -1.03 25.33
C ASP A 192 -1.11 0.12 25.89
N GLU A 193 -1.70 1.31 26.00
CA GLU A 193 -1.02 2.48 26.57
C GLU A 193 -0.69 2.37 28.07
N ASN A 194 -1.32 1.42 28.78
CA ASN A 194 -1.12 1.14 30.20
C ASN A 194 -0.10 0.02 30.44
N GLN A 195 0.51 -0.50 29.36
CA GLN A 195 1.45 -1.63 29.38
C GLN A 195 0.78 -2.96 29.75
N ASP A 196 -0.54 -3.05 29.60
CA ASP A 196 -1.30 -4.27 29.80
C ASP A 196 -1.40 -5.05 28.49
N MET A 197 -1.32 -6.38 28.61
CA MET A 197 -1.46 -7.29 27.47
C MET A 197 -2.93 -7.53 27.17
N VAL A 198 -3.37 -7.20 25.95
CA VAL A 198 -4.77 -7.28 25.52
C VAL A 198 -4.90 -8.13 24.26
N GLY A 199 -5.86 -9.05 24.27
CA GLY A 199 -6.31 -9.79 23.10
C GLY A 199 -7.32 -8.99 22.28
N VAL A 200 -7.17 -8.99 20.96
CA VAL A 200 -8.08 -8.33 20.00
C VAL A 200 -8.44 -9.24 18.84
#